data_AF-A0AAZ3SDT5-F1
#
_entry.id   AF-A0AAZ3SDT5-F1
#
_cell.length_a   1.000
_cell.length_b   1.000
_cell.length_c   1.000
_cell.angle_alpha   90.00
_cell.angle_beta   90.00
_cell.angle_gamma   90.00
#
_symmetry.space_group_name_H-M   'P 1'
#
loop_
_entity.id
_entity.type
_entity.pdbx_description
1 polymer ?
#
loop_
_entity_poly.entity_id
_entity_poly.type
_entity_poly.pdbx_seq_one_letter_code
_entity_poly.pdbx_strand_id
1 'polypeptide(L)'
;MGKYFTSVETFDYRSKLSAKRVDLTSINQLIHLRKLTLRQVDLLTQRSADIIFHNLTKLEDLELDNCRIYSLEGSLTKDLKSLKTLYLHIENIYNVFYSFTEPLSSLKLLTFNNLQMFCSCDNAWLITWAKGYRQVEVIMLGPYAKTGMYALEDLICLSDNGIDTPNYVKYTEANCTTEVGFVLFAATGLGVLFFMLVVFVHNITLGWLSEDIRDFQLGKDIVENITDSLYRSRHTLCLVSRHYLRSNWCSLEMKLATYRLQVEQRDILLLIFLEKIPPLQLSAHHRLARLLKTRTYLDWPQDPHQHQAFWDRLWQLHFVKGAA
;
A
#
# COMPACT_ATOMS: atom_id res chain seq x y z
N MET A 1 39.42 -17.55 19.20
CA MET A 1 40.02 -18.64 18.39
C MET A 1 40.74 -18.11 17.16
N GLY A 2 40.16 -17.16 16.42
CA GLY A 2 40.73 -16.61 15.18
C GLY A 2 42.14 -16.00 15.27
N LYS A 3 42.60 -15.59 16.46
CA LYS A 3 43.98 -15.13 16.68
C LYS A 3 45.05 -16.23 16.55
N TYR A 4 44.69 -17.50 16.73
CA TYR A 4 45.65 -18.62 16.81
C TYR A 4 45.58 -19.58 15.62
N PHE A 5 44.47 -19.59 14.89
CA PHE A 5 44.24 -20.51 13.77
C PHE A 5 43.74 -19.72 12.55
N THR A 6 44.64 -19.02 11.86
CA THR A 6 44.30 -18.12 10.74
C THR A 6 44.09 -18.84 9.41
N SER A 7 44.62 -20.05 9.25
CA SER A 7 44.54 -20.84 8.01
C SER A 7 43.39 -21.86 7.99
N VAL A 8 42.43 -21.73 8.90
CA VAL A 8 41.31 -22.67 8.99
C VAL A 8 40.41 -22.50 7.77
N GLU A 9 40.25 -23.58 7.00
CA GLU A 9 39.36 -23.61 5.83
C GLU A 9 37.99 -24.21 6.13
N THR A 10 37.87 -25.05 7.17
CA THR A 10 36.59 -25.66 7.58
C THR A 10 36.41 -25.54 9.08
N PHE A 11 35.25 -25.06 9.51
CA PHE A 11 34.91 -24.88 10.92
C PHE A 11 33.50 -25.41 11.19
N ASP A 12 33.39 -26.37 12.09
CA ASP A 12 32.12 -26.95 12.54
C ASP A 12 31.99 -26.73 14.05
N TYR A 13 30.93 -26.04 14.45
CA TYR A 13 30.65 -25.73 15.83
C TYR A 13 29.24 -26.17 16.21
N ARG A 14 29.15 -26.98 17.26
CA ARG A 14 27.88 -27.43 17.86
C ARG A 14 27.78 -26.93 19.29
N SER A 15 26.70 -26.19 19.57
CA SER A 15 26.35 -25.82 20.94
C SER A 15 25.23 -26.71 21.48
N LYS A 16 25.19 -26.95 22.79
CA LYS A 16 23.95 -27.41 23.43
C LYS A 16 23.16 -26.14 23.76
N LEU A 17 21.88 -26.05 23.38
CA LEU A 17 21.02 -24.87 23.64
C LEU A 17 20.94 -24.42 25.12
N SER A 18 21.47 -25.20 26.07
CA SER A 18 21.56 -24.91 27.51
C SER A 18 22.99 -24.65 28.01
N ALA A 19 24.00 -24.60 27.14
CA ALA A 19 25.40 -24.40 27.54
C ALA A 19 25.74 -22.92 27.75
N LYS A 20 26.75 -22.66 28.60
CA LYS A 20 27.27 -21.32 28.91
C LYS A 20 27.60 -20.56 27.62
N ARG A 21 27.12 -19.32 27.50
CA ARG A 21 27.26 -18.47 26.30
C ARG A 21 28.73 -18.38 25.87
N VAL A 22 29.04 -18.90 24.68
CA VAL A 22 30.32 -18.72 24.00
C VAL A 22 30.17 -17.59 23.00
N ASP A 23 31.06 -16.61 23.05
CA ASP A 23 31.13 -15.54 22.05
C ASP A 23 31.77 -16.07 20.77
N LEU A 24 30.97 -16.10 19.69
CA LEU A 24 31.38 -16.60 18.39
C LEU A 24 31.91 -15.52 17.46
N THR A 25 31.96 -14.26 17.90
CA THR A 25 32.40 -13.12 17.07
C THR A 25 33.79 -13.34 16.48
N SER A 26 34.68 -14.08 17.17
CA SER A 26 36.03 -14.37 16.66
C SER A 26 36.10 -15.26 15.41
N ILE A 27 34.97 -15.79 14.92
CA ILE A 27 34.89 -16.49 13.63
C ILE A 27 35.18 -15.54 12.47
N ASN A 28 34.83 -14.26 12.59
CA ASN A 28 35.06 -13.24 11.56
C ASN A 28 36.55 -12.97 11.24
N GLN A 29 37.46 -13.50 12.06
CA GLN A 29 38.91 -13.44 11.85
C GLN A 29 39.43 -14.60 10.98
N LEU A 30 38.60 -15.63 10.73
CA LEU A 30 38.94 -16.79 9.91
C LEU A 30 38.78 -16.48 8.42
N ILE A 31 39.57 -15.54 7.91
CA ILE A 31 39.44 -15.00 6.54
C ILE A 31 39.73 -16.03 5.41
N HIS A 32 40.29 -17.19 5.77
CA HIS A 32 40.54 -18.31 4.85
C HIS A 32 39.43 -19.36 4.86
N LEU A 33 38.38 -19.16 5.66
CA LEU A 33 37.30 -20.12 5.82
C LEU A 33 36.54 -20.30 4.51
N ARG A 34 36.37 -21.56 4.11
CA ARG A 34 35.61 -22.01 2.95
C ARG A 34 34.32 -22.69 3.35
N LYS A 35 34.31 -23.40 4.48
CA LYS A 35 33.12 -24.07 5.01
C LYS A 35 32.87 -23.73 6.47
N LEU A 36 31.65 -23.29 6.77
CA LEU A 36 31.20 -22.98 8.12
C LEU A 36 29.91 -23.74 8.41
N THR A 37 29.92 -24.52 9.48
CA THR A 37 28.74 -25.21 9.99
C THR A 37 28.49 -24.77 11.43
N LEU A 38 27.31 -24.20 11.70
CA LEU A 38 26.84 -23.88 13.04
C LEU A 38 25.63 -24.75 13.35
N ARG A 39 25.71 -25.52 14.43
CA ARG A 39 24.65 -26.43 14.87
C ARG A 39 24.14 -26.06 16.26
N GLN A 40 22.81 -25.95 16.41
CA GLN A 40 22.15 -25.71 17.69
C GLN A 40 22.63 -24.43 18.41
N VAL A 41 23.01 -23.42 17.64
CA VAL A 41 23.48 -22.11 18.13
C VAL A 41 22.29 -21.15 18.25
N ASP A 42 22.17 -20.51 19.40
CA ASP A 42 21.19 -19.43 19.60
C ASP A 42 21.80 -18.08 19.22
N LEU A 43 21.58 -17.66 17.97
CA LEU A 43 22.08 -16.39 17.43
C LEU A 43 21.33 -15.19 18.02
N LEU A 44 20.13 -15.35 18.57
CA LEU A 44 19.38 -14.28 19.26
C LEU A 44 20.11 -13.81 20.51
N THR A 45 20.82 -14.72 21.17
CA THR A 45 21.57 -14.39 22.39
C THR A 45 22.93 -13.75 22.14
N GLN A 46 23.42 -13.79 20.90
CA GLN A 46 24.67 -13.15 20.50
C GLN A 46 24.41 -11.66 20.28
N ARG A 47 25.10 -10.79 21.04
CA ARG A 47 24.93 -9.33 20.93
C ARG A 47 25.29 -8.76 19.55
N SER A 48 25.99 -9.54 18.74
CA SER A 48 26.53 -9.14 17.43
C SER A 48 26.53 -10.34 16.47
N ALA A 49 25.37 -10.97 16.31
CA ALA A 49 25.22 -12.16 15.48
C ALA A 49 25.61 -11.93 14.01
N ASP A 50 25.35 -10.73 13.49
CA ASP A 50 25.73 -10.28 12.15
C ASP A 50 27.25 -10.25 11.96
N ILE A 51 27.99 -9.76 12.96
CA ILE A 51 29.44 -9.61 12.91
C ILE A 51 30.15 -10.97 12.76
N ILE A 52 29.53 -12.07 13.20
CA ILE A 52 30.08 -13.43 13.11
C ILE A 52 30.46 -13.79 11.66
N PHE A 53 29.65 -13.35 10.70
CA PHE A 53 29.80 -13.70 9.28
C PHE A 53 30.57 -12.65 8.46
N HIS A 54 30.93 -11.50 9.07
CA HIS A 54 31.65 -10.44 8.35
C HIS A 54 33.08 -10.87 8.01
N ASN A 55 33.63 -10.30 6.93
CA ASN A 55 34.95 -10.59 6.38
C ASN A 55 35.17 -12.02 5.84
N LEU A 56 34.18 -12.91 5.89
CA LEU A 56 34.27 -14.29 5.38
C LEU A 56 34.09 -14.35 3.85
N THR A 57 34.85 -13.54 3.13
CA THR A 57 34.67 -13.34 1.67
C THR A 57 35.00 -14.56 0.82
N LYS A 58 35.76 -15.52 1.36
CA LYS A 58 36.11 -16.79 0.70
C LYS A 58 35.18 -17.95 1.06
N LEU A 59 34.15 -17.71 1.87
CA LEU A 59 33.24 -18.76 2.30
C LEU A 59 32.43 -19.26 1.11
N GLU A 60 32.43 -20.58 0.91
CA GLU A 60 31.77 -21.27 -0.20
C GLU A 60 30.55 -22.06 0.29
N ASP A 61 30.62 -22.64 1.49
CA ASP A 61 29.55 -23.45 2.07
C ASP A 61 29.20 -22.94 3.47
N LEU A 62 27.93 -22.59 3.69
CA LEU A 62 27.39 -22.19 4.99
C LEU A 62 26.19 -23.08 5.37
N GLU A 63 26.28 -23.71 6.53
CA GLU A 63 25.25 -24.58 7.10
C GLU A 63 24.84 -24.05 8.47
N LEU A 64 23.57 -23.64 8.59
CA LEU A 64 22.95 -23.29 9.86
C LEU A 64 21.91 -24.36 10.19
N ASP A 65 22.22 -25.24 11.13
CA ASP A 65 21.39 -26.38 11.50
C ASP A 65 20.83 -26.24 12.92
N ASN A 66 19.51 -26.29 13.04
CA ASN A 66 18.74 -26.10 14.27
C ASN A 66 19.16 -24.86 15.09
N CYS A 67 19.59 -23.80 14.39
CA CYS A 67 19.95 -22.53 15.01
C CYS A 67 18.69 -21.68 15.27
N ARG A 68 18.74 -20.75 16.22
CA ARG A 68 17.67 -19.78 16.47
C ARG A 68 18.04 -18.42 15.92
N ILE A 69 17.20 -17.87 15.04
CA ILE A 69 17.34 -16.54 14.44
C ILE A 69 15.95 -15.96 14.16
N TYR A 70 15.78 -14.64 14.34
CA TYR A 70 14.46 -13.99 14.24
C TYR A 70 14.08 -13.68 12.79
N SER A 71 15.02 -13.13 12.04
CA SER A 71 14.87 -12.71 10.65
C SER A 71 16.16 -12.97 9.88
N LEU A 72 16.02 -13.27 8.59
CA LEU A 72 17.15 -13.36 7.67
C LEU A 72 17.29 -12.02 6.93
N GLU A 73 18.28 -11.24 7.36
CA GLU A 73 18.56 -9.88 6.87
C GLU A 73 19.90 -9.79 6.12
N GLY A 74 20.02 -8.84 5.20
CA GLY A 74 21.24 -8.66 4.39
C GLY A 74 22.53 -8.41 5.18
N SER A 75 22.44 -7.96 6.43
CA SER A 75 23.61 -7.80 7.32
C SER A 75 24.34 -9.12 7.61
N LEU A 76 23.64 -10.25 7.56
CA LEU A 76 24.18 -11.59 7.78
C LEU A 76 25.00 -12.09 6.59
N THR A 77 24.67 -11.64 5.38
CA THR A 77 25.21 -12.17 4.13
C THR A 77 26.04 -11.16 3.33
N LYS A 78 26.14 -9.90 3.79
CA LYS A 78 26.76 -8.78 3.06
C LYS A 78 28.14 -9.07 2.42
N ASP A 79 28.97 -9.87 3.09
CA ASP A 79 30.36 -10.16 2.67
C ASP A 79 30.50 -11.52 1.97
N LEU A 80 29.45 -12.34 1.92
CA LEU A 80 29.49 -13.75 1.49
C LEU A 80 29.39 -13.92 -0.04
N LYS A 81 30.18 -13.15 -0.79
CA LYS A 81 30.10 -13.08 -2.27
C LYS A 81 30.53 -14.37 -2.97
N SER A 82 31.38 -15.18 -2.35
CA SER A 82 31.85 -16.46 -2.88
C SER A 82 30.99 -17.65 -2.48
N LEU A 83 29.90 -17.43 -1.74
CA LEU A 83 29.05 -18.49 -1.23
C LEU A 83 28.36 -19.22 -2.37
N LYS A 84 28.50 -20.54 -2.41
CA LYS A 84 27.94 -21.44 -3.42
C LYS A 84 26.77 -22.23 -2.85
N THR A 85 26.89 -22.68 -1.60
CA THR A 85 25.88 -23.50 -0.93
C THR A 85 25.45 -22.85 0.37
N LEU A 86 24.15 -22.62 0.52
CA LEU A 86 23.55 -22.14 1.76
C LEU A 86 22.46 -23.11 2.21
N TYR A 87 22.71 -23.78 3.33
CA TYR A 87 21.77 -24.70 3.95
C TYR A 87 21.25 -24.10 5.25
N LEU A 88 19.94 -23.91 5.32
CA LEU A 88 19.24 -23.31 6.44
C LEU A 88 18.21 -24.31 6.96
N HIS A 89 18.53 -24.99 8.05
CA HIS A 89 17.56 -25.72 8.85
C HIS A 89 17.38 -24.95 10.15
N ILE A 90 16.35 -24.12 10.21
CA ILE A 90 16.12 -23.19 11.32
C ILE A 90 14.68 -23.37 11.77
N GLU A 91 14.48 -23.44 13.08
CA GLU A 91 13.16 -23.49 13.67
C GLU A 91 12.51 -22.09 13.61
N ASN A 92 11.27 -22.01 13.13
CA ASN A 92 10.43 -20.81 13.21
C ASN A 92 10.97 -19.58 12.44
N ILE A 93 11.54 -19.75 11.23
CA ILE A 93 11.84 -18.58 10.37
C ILE A 93 10.52 -17.99 9.86
N TYR A 94 10.19 -16.79 10.33
CA TYR A 94 9.00 -16.08 9.88
C TYR A 94 9.26 -15.15 8.70
N ASN A 95 10.43 -14.49 8.65
CA ASN A 95 10.72 -13.43 7.68
C ASN A 95 12.10 -13.58 7.03
N VAL A 96 12.12 -13.47 5.71
CA VAL A 96 13.32 -13.44 4.87
C VAL A 96 13.25 -12.15 4.05
N PHE A 97 14.19 -11.24 4.30
CA PHE A 97 14.24 -9.96 3.59
C PHE A 97 14.94 -10.11 2.24
N TYR A 98 14.49 -9.36 1.23
CA TYR A 98 15.12 -9.34 -0.10
C TYR A 98 16.64 -9.09 -0.06
N SER A 99 17.07 -8.22 0.87
CA SER A 99 18.47 -7.88 1.11
C SER A 99 19.33 -9.07 1.55
N PHE A 100 18.73 -10.16 2.05
CA PHE A 100 19.46 -11.36 2.45
C PHE A 100 20.12 -12.08 1.28
N THR A 101 19.44 -12.16 0.14
CA THR A 101 19.93 -12.87 -1.05
C THR A 101 20.72 -11.97 -2.00
N GLU A 102 20.56 -10.65 -1.90
CA GLU A 102 21.19 -9.67 -2.79
C GLU A 102 22.73 -9.78 -2.90
N PRO A 103 23.51 -10.00 -1.81
CA PRO A 103 24.97 -10.10 -1.89
C PRO A 103 25.50 -11.42 -2.46
N LEU A 104 24.65 -12.45 -2.55
CA LEU A 104 25.03 -13.85 -2.80
C LEU A 104 25.18 -14.15 -4.30
N SER A 105 26.07 -13.44 -4.99
CA SER A 105 26.21 -13.50 -6.45
C SER A 105 26.74 -14.83 -7.01
N SER A 106 27.42 -15.65 -6.21
CA SER A 106 27.98 -16.95 -6.62
C SER A 106 27.11 -18.14 -6.20
N LEU A 107 25.94 -17.89 -5.62
CA LEU A 107 25.10 -18.92 -5.03
C LEU A 107 24.60 -19.88 -6.11
N LYS A 108 24.59 -21.18 -5.79
CA LYS A 108 24.13 -22.25 -6.67
C LYS A 108 23.00 -23.05 -6.05
N LEU A 109 23.04 -23.24 -4.73
CA LEU A 109 22.04 -23.99 -3.98
C LEU A 109 21.65 -23.24 -2.71
N LEU A 110 20.35 -23.01 -2.55
CA LEU A 110 19.75 -22.49 -1.34
C LEU A 110 18.70 -23.47 -0.83
N THR A 111 18.89 -24.00 0.37
CA THR A 111 17.92 -24.90 1.00
C THR A 111 17.35 -24.26 2.25
N PHE A 112 16.03 -24.12 2.29
CA PHE A 112 15.25 -23.80 3.49
C PHE A 112 14.56 -25.07 3.97
N ASN A 113 14.96 -25.57 5.13
CA ASN A 113 14.32 -26.68 5.80
C ASN A 113 13.56 -26.19 7.02
N ASN A 114 12.35 -26.73 7.20
CA ASN A 114 11.45 -26.36 8.28
C ASN A 114 11.00 -24.89 8.22
N LEU A 115 10.73 -24.39 7.01
CA LEU A 115 10.31 -23.01 6.80
C LEU A 115 8.86 -22.80 7.28
N GLN A 116 8.64 -21.82 8.17
CA GLN A 116 7.34 -21.53 8.77
C GLN A 116 6.96 -20.05 8.58
N MET A 117 6.27 -19.75 7.48
CA MET A 117 5.86 -18.38 7.17
C MET A 117 4.37 -18.16 7.48
N PHE A 118 4.02 -16.94 7.90
CA PHE A 118 2.62 -16.52 7.97
C PHE A 118 2.06 -16.30 6.56
N CYS A 119 0.74 -16.44 6.40
CA CYS A 119 0.06 -16.09 5.16
C CYS A 119 0.00 -14.56 4.98
N SER A 120 1.14 -13.93 4.73
CA SER A 120 1.30 -12.51 4.46
C SER A 120 2.02 -12.28 3.12
N CYS A 121 2.11 -11.03 2.69
CA CYS A 121 2.85 -10.67 1.49
C CYS A 121 4.33 -10.36 1.73
N ASP A 122 4.81 -10.43 2.99
CA ASP A 122 6.16 -10.00 3.36
C ASP A 122 7.25 -10.82 2.67
N ASN A 123 7.04 -12.13 2.52
CA ASN A 123 7.98 -13.02 1.84
C ASN A 123 7.50 -13.41 0.43
N ALA A 124 6.50 -12.73 -0.14
CA ALA A 124 5.98 -13.08 -1.47
C ALA A 124 7.06 -12.96 -2.56
N TRP A 125 7.98 -11.99 -2.39
CA TRP A 125 9.13 -11.80 -3.26
C TRP A 125 10.00 -13.06 -3.38
N LEU A 126 10.15 -13.84 -2.29
CA LEU A 126 11.04 -15.00 -2.25
C LEU A 126 10.59 -16.10 -3.21
N ILE A 127 9.27 -16.27 -3.36
CA ILE A 127 8.65 -17.20 -4.31
C ILE A 127 8.94 -16.74 -5.75
N THR A 128 8.74 -15.45 -6.04
CA THR A 128 9.03 -14.91 -7.38
C THR A 128 10.52 -14.98 -7.71
N TRP A 129 11.39 -14.74 -6.74
CA TRP A 129 12.83 -14.86 -6.88
C TRP A 129 13.23 -16.31 -7.14
N ALA A 130 12.75 -17.27 -6.34
CA ALA A 130 13.04 -18.69 -6.51
C ALA A 130 12.57 -19.25 -7.87
N LYS A 131 11.40 -18.80 -8.36
CA LYS A 131 10.91 -19.18 -9.69
C LYS A 131 11.67 -18.49 -10.84
N GLY A 132 12.09 -17.24 -10.64
CA GLY A 132 12.69 -16.40 -11.68
C GLY A 132 14.19 -16.60 -11.87
N TYR A 133 14.92 -16.95 -10.80
CA TYR A 133 16.38 -17.05 -10.82
C TYR A 133 16.86 -18.45 -11.24
N ARG A 134 16.94 -18.70 -12.55
CA ARG A 134 17.31 -20.02 -13.11
C ARG A 134 18.71 -20.54 -12.74
N GLN A 135 19.59 -19.68 -12.22
CA GLN A 135 20.98 -20.04 -11.89
C GLN A 135 21.14 -20.59 -10.47
N VAL A 136 20.13 -20.41 -9.60
CA VAL A 136 20.15 -20.90 -8.21
C VAL A 136 19.07 -21.96 -8.07
N GLU A 137 19.45 -23.15 -7.64
CA GLU A 137 18.51 -24.16 -7.21
C GLU A 137 18.00 -23.81 -5.80
N VAL A 138 16.69 -23.62 -5.68
CA VAL A 138 16.06 -23.25 -4.39
C VAL A 138 15.14 -24.37 -3.96
N ILE A 139 15.41 -24.92 -2.79
CA ILE A 139 14.63 -26.00 -2.18
C ILE A 139 14.00 -25.46 -0.91
N MET A 140 12.67 -25.47 -0.82
CA MET A 140 11.92 -25.04 0.37
C MET A 140 11.09 -26.20 0.91
N LEU A 141 11.41 -26.66 2.11
CA LEU A 141 10.71 -27.75 2.78
C LEU A 141 9.97 -27.23 4.01
N GLY A 142 8.67 -27.49 4.07
CA GLY A 142 7.84 -27.19 5.24
C GLY A 142 8.02 -28.21 6.38
N PRO A 143 7.54 -27.89 7.59
CA PRO A 143 7.63 -28.74 8.79
C PRO A 143 7.03 -30.14 8.64
N TYR A 144 6.07 -30.31 7.71
CA TYR A 144 5.31 -31.55 7.52
C TYR A 144 5.53 -32.20 6.15
N ALA A 145 6.57 -31.80 5.42
CA ALA A 145 6.90 -32.41 4.14
C ALA A 145 7.18 -33.91 4.35
N LYS A 146 6.28 -34.77 3.85
CA LYS A 146 6.54 -36.22 3.82
C LYS A 146 7.64 -36.51 2.80
N THR A 147 8.47 -37.49 3.11
CA THR A 147 9.57 -37.97 2.27
C THR A 147 9.08 -38.19 0.83
N GLY A 148 9.55 -37.36 -0.12
CA GLY A 148 9.20 -37.47 -1.54
C GLY A 148 8.43 -36.30 -2.16
N MET A 149 8.00 -35.29 -1.38
CA MET A 149 7.40 -34.05 -1.90
C MET A 149 8.34 -32.87 -1.66
N TYR A 150 8.98 -32.40 -2.73
CA TYR A 150 9.99 -31.34 -2.73
C TYR A 150 9.53 -30.09 -3.49
N ALA A 151 8.22 -29.99 -3.78
CA ALA A 151 7.71 -28.93 -4.63
C ALA A 151 7.39 -27.68 -3.80
N LEU A 152 7.70 -26.50 -4.35
CA LEU A 152 7.29 -25.20 -3.82
C LEU A 152 5.75 -25.13 -3.60
N GLU A 153 5.01 -25.92 -4.39
CA GLU A 153 3.55 -26.10 -4.36
C GLU A 153 3.02 -26.82 -3.11
N ASP A 154 3.90 -27.33 -2.25
CA ASP A 154 3.53 -27.98 -0.99
C ASP A 154 3.85 -27.11 0.23
N LEU A 155 4.36 -25.89 0.01
CA LEU A 155 4.68 -24.97 1.08
C LEU A 155 3.41 -24.41 1.71
N ILE A 156 3.18 -24.73 2.97
CA ILE A 156 2.00 -24.32 3.73
C ILE A 156 2.34 -23.08 4.58
N CYS A 157 1.43 -22.10 4.62
CA CYS A 157 1.56 -20.95 5.52
C CYS A 157 0.61 -21.00 6.71
N LEU A 158 0.99 -20.30 7.78
CA LEU A 158 0.21 -20.17 9.02
C LEU A 158 -0.77 -19.00 8.89
N SER A 159 -2.07 -19.28 8.92
CA SER A 159 -3.12 -18.26 9.08
C SER A 159 -3.26 -17.86 10.55
N ASP A 160 -3.59 -16.60 10.83
CA ASP A 160 -3.82 -16.08 12.20
C ASP A 160 -4.85 -16.90 12.99
N ASN A 161 -5.80 -17.54 12.29
CA ASN A 161 -6.84 -18.36 12.91
C ASN A 161 -6.41 -19.82 13.15
N GLY A 162 -5.24 -20.25 12.67
CA GLY A 162 -4.67 -21.58 12.86
C GLY A 162 -5.44 -22.75 12.22
N ILE A 163 -6.60 -22.49 11.60
CA ILE A 163 -7.52 -23.50 11.05
C ILE A 163 -7.30 -23.69 9.54
N ASP A 164 -7.02 -22.60 8.83
CA ASP A 164 -6.74 -22.62 7.39
C ASP A 164 -5.24 -22.56 7.16
N THR A 165 -4.65 -23.64 6.67
CA THR A 165 -3.25 -23.67 6.29
C THR A 165 -3.15 -23.79 4.76
N PRO A 166 -3.47 -22.71 4.01
CA PRO A 166 -3.46 -22.76 2.56
C PRO A 166 -2.04 -22.92 2.03
N ASN A 167 -1.94 -23.36 0.78
CA ASN A 167 -0.68 -23.32 0.07
C ASN A 167 -0.21 -21.86 -0.10
N TYR A 168 1.01 -21.58 0.36
CA TYR A 168 1.58 -20.24 0.38
C TYR A 168 1.76 -19.67 -1.02
N VAL A 169 2.18 -20.48 -1.99
CA VAL A 169 2.35 -20.03 -3.39
C VAL A 169 1.01 -19.55 -3.95
N LYS A 170 -0.05 -20.35 -3.83
CA LYS A 170 -1.42 -19.97 -4.24
C LYS A 170 -1.92 -18.72 -3.52
N TYR A 171 -1.66 -18.61 -2.21
CA TYR A 171 -2.01 -17.42 -1.45
C TYR A 171 -1.32 -16.17 -2.01
N THR A 172 0.00 -16.23 -2.23
CA THR A 172 0.77 -15.10 -2.77
C THR A 172 0.35 -14.73 -4.19
N GLU A 173 0.02 -15.70 -5.03
CA GLU A 173 -0.46 -15.47 -6.40
C GLU A 173 -1.82 -14.76 -6.39
N ALA A 174 -2.73 -15.16 -5.51
CA ALA A 174 -4.07 -14.56 -5.40
C ALA A 174 -4.07 -13.18 -4.73
N ASN A 175 -3.22 -12.95 -3.73
CA ASN A 175 -3.34 -11.79 -2.84
C ASN A 175 -2.18 -10.78 -2.94
N CYS A 176 -0.99 -11.21 -3.39
CA CYS A 176 0.23 -10.40 -3.32
C CYS A 176 0.78 -9.99 -4.69
N THR A 177 0.25 -10.54 -5.79
CA THR A 177 0.60 -10.06 -7.12
C THR A 177 -0.09 -8.72 -7.35
N THR A 178 0.68 -7.63 -7.44
CA THR A 178 0.18 -6.38 -8.01
C THR A 178 -0.23 -6.70 -9.44
N GLU A 179 -1.53 -6.67 -9.74
CA GLU A 179 -2.02 -6.92 -11.09
C GLU A 179 -1.23 -6.04 -12.06
N VAL A 180 -0.47 -6.66 -12.96
CA VAL A 180 0.25 -5.94 -14.03
C VAL A 180 -0.73 -5.05 -14.81
N GLY A 181 -2.01 -5.44 -14.85
CA GLY A 181 -3.12 -4.62 -15.33
C GLY A 181 -3.31 -3.31 -14.58
N PHE A 182 -3.20 -3.28 -13.25
CA PHE A 182 -3.29 -2.05 -12.46
C PHE A 182 -2.10 -1.10 -12.71
N VAL A 183 -0.88 -1.64 -12.83
CA VAL A 183 0.31 -0.83 -13.14
C VAL A 183 0.24 -0.27 -14.57
N LEU A 184 -0.17 -1.09 -15.55
CA LEU A 184 -0.41 -0.66 -16.93
C LEU A 184 -1.56 0.34 -17.01
N PHE A 185 -2.63 0.16 -16.24
CA PHE A 185 -3.75 1.10 -16.14
C PHE A 185 -3.30 2.44 -15.55
N ALA A 186 -2.50 2.43 -14.48
CA ALA A 186 -1.95 3.64 -13.89
C ALA A 186 -0.98 4.36 -14.86
N ALA A 187 -0.10 3.62 -15.52
CA ALA A 187 0.85 4.17 -16.49
C ALA A 187 0.16 4.74 -17.74
N THR A 188 -0.84 4.05 -18.29
CA THR A 188 -1.64 4.56 -19.42
C THR A 188 -2.48 5.76 -19.01
N GLY A 189 -3.05 5.77 -17.80
CA GLY A 189 -3.72 6.93 -17.23
C GLY A 189 -2.82 8.17 -17.14
N LEU A 190 -1.58 8.01 -16.66
CA LEU A 190 -0.58 9.08 -16.64
C LEU A 190 -0.18 9.53 -18.06
N GLY A 191 -0.06 8.60 -19.01
CA GLY A 191 0.20 8.93 -20.41
C GLY A 191 -0.91 9.74 -21.08
N VAL A 192 -2.17 9.40 -20.81
CA VAL A 192 -3.34 10.17 -21.27
C VAL A 192 -3.35 11.55 -20.61
N LEU A 193 -3.09 11.65 -19.31
CA LEU A 193 -2.98 12.94 -18.61
C LEU A 193 -1.86 13.81 -19.19
N PHE A 194 -0.70 13.23 -19.50
CA PHE A 194 0.41 13.93 -20.15
C PHE A 194 0.02 14.39 -21.55
N PHE A 195 -0.63 13.56 -22.36
CA PHE A 195 -1.11 13.94 -23.69
C PHE A 195 -2.13 15.08 -23.61
N MET A 196 -3.09 15.01 -22.69
CA MET A 196 -4.05 16.08 -22.43
C MET A 196 -3.34 17.38 -22.02
N LEU A 197 -2.28 17.29 -21.22
CA LEU A 197 -1.45 18.44 -20.83
C LEU A 197 -0.68 19.02 -22.01
N VAL A 198 -0.11 18.19 -22.89
CA VAL A 198 0.58 18.64 -24.11
C VAL A 198 -0.40 19.31 -25.07
N VAL A 199 -1.58 18.74 -25.29
CA VAL A 199 -2.65 19.34 -26.10
C VAL A 199 -3.11 20.67 -25.49
N PHE A 200 -3.25 20.74 -24.17
CA PHE A 200 -3.58 21.97 -23.45
C PHE A 200 -2.49 23.04 -23.63
N VAL A 201 -1.21 22.70 -23.45
CA VAL A 201 -0.08 23.63 -23.66
C VAL A 201 0.00 24.07 -25.13
N HIS A 202 -0.23 23.16 -26.08
CA HIS A 202 -0.21 23.47 -27.51
C HIS A 202 -1.35 24.43 -27.90
N ASN A 203 -2.56 24.16 -27.41
CA ASN A 203 -3.74 25.01 -27.62
C ASN A 203 -3.55 26.39 -26.97
N ILE A 204 -2.89 26.44 -25.81
CA ILE A 204 -2.45 27.69 -25.18
C ILE A 204 -1.47 28.42 -26.11
N THR A 205 -0.37 27.78 -26.56
CA THR A 205 0.64 28.42 -27.43
C THR A 205 0.09 28.94 -28.76
N LEU A 206 -0.90 28.28 -29.35
CA LEU A 206 -1.56 28.74 -30.58
C LEU A 206 -2.61 29.84 -30.30
N GLY A 207 -3.22 29.86 -29.11
CA GLY A 207 -4.15 30.90 -28.67
C GLY A 207 -3.50 32.25 -28.35
N TRP A 208 -2.19 32.30 -28.07
CA TRP A 208 -1.46 33.56 -27.83
C TRP A 208 -1.20 34.40 -29.09
N LEU A 209 -1.42 33.84 -30.30
CA LEU A 209 -1.18 34.52 -31.58
C LEU A 209 -2.39 35.31 -32.10
N SER A 210 -3.53 35.28 -31.40
CA SER A 210 -4.70 36.11 -31.70
C SER A 210 -5.07 36.91 -30.46
N GLU A 211 -4.74 38.21 -30.51
CA GLU A 211 -5.07 39.22 -29.50
C GLU A 211 -6.56 39.23 -29.12
N ASP A 212 -6.79 39.64 -27.87
CA ASP A 212 -8.03 40.15 -27.28
C ASP A 212 -9.25 39.22 -27.25
N ILE A 213 -9.56 38.69 -26.06
CA ILE A 213 -10.83 38.93 -25.35
C ILE A 213 -10.74 38.44 -23.90
N ARG A 214 -11.36 39.26 -23.05
CA ARG A 214 -11.37 39.32 -21.60
C ARG A 214 -11.99 38.10 -20.90
N ASP A 215 -11.52 37.90 -19.67
CA ASP A 215 -12.17 37.22 -18.54
C ASP A 215 -12.29 35.69 -18.56
N PHE A 216 -11.15 34.99 -18.52
CA PHE A 216 -11.11 33.61 -18.04
C PHE A 216 -9.86 33.34 -17.18
N GLN A 217 -10.05 33.00 -15.91
CA GLN A 217 -8.98 32.58 -14.98
C GLN A 217 -9.10 31.08 -14.66
N LEU A 218 -8.07 30.29 -14.97
CA LEU A 218 -7.93 28.88 -14.58
C LEU A 218 -6.76 28.71 -13.60
N GLY A 219 -6.99 27.97 -12.50
CA GLY A 219 -5.96 27.67 -11.48
C GLY A 219 -6.42 27.45 -10.04
N LYS A 220 -7.74 27.41 -9.73
CA LYS A 220 -8.25 27.24 -8.35
C LYS A 220 -8.86 25.86 -8.11
N ASP A 221 -8.70 25.34 -6.90
CA ASP A 221 -9.34 24.08 -6.43
C ASP A 221 -10.85 24.14 -6.68
N ILE A 222 -11.49 23.00 -7.01
CA ILE A 222 -12.95 22.89 -7.17
C ILE A 222 -13.66 23.42 -5.91
N VAL A 223 -13.12 23.16 -4.73
CA VAL A 223 -13.65 23.69 -3.46
C VAL A 223 -13.53 25.20 -3.39
N GLU A 224 -12.41 25.76 -3.86
CA GLU A 224 -12.18 27.20 -3.89
C GLU A 224 -13.06 27.88 -4.94
N ASN A 225 -13.29 27.26 -6.10
CA ASN A 225 -14.22 27.73 -7.13
C ASN A 225 -15.67 27.75 -6.62
N ILE A 226 -16.10 26.69 -5.93
CA ILE A 226 -17.43 26.64 -5.32
C ILE A 226 -17.54 27.71 -4.21
N THR A 227 -16.51 27.84 -3.38
CA THR A 227 -16.48 28.81 -2.28
C THR A 227 -16.52 30.25 -2.79
N ASP A 228 -15.67 30.59 -3.77
CA ASP A 228 -15.64 31.91 -4.41
C ASP A 228 -16.96 32.22 -5.13
N SER A 229 -17.53 31.26 -5.84
CA SER A 229 -18.82 31.41 -6.50
C SER A 229 -19.94 31.64 -5.48
N LEU A 230 -19.96 30.89 -4.38
CA LEU A 230 -20.90 31.07 -3.29
C LEU A 230 -20.79 32.48 -2.70
N TYR A 231 -19.58 32.95 -2.34
CA TYR A 231 -19.41 34.27 -1.73
C TYR A 231 -19.71 35.43 -2.69
N ARG A 232 -19.41 35.30 -3.99
CA ARG A 232 -19.69 36.35 -4.99
C ARG A 232 -21.17 36.42 -5.39
N SER A 233 -21.92 35.32 -5.27
CA SER A 233 -23.33 35.28 -5.62
C SER A 233 -24.23 35.92 -4.55
N ARG A 234 -25.19 36.75 -5.00
CA ARG A 234 -26.21 37.39 -4.14
C ARG A 234 -27.35 36.44 -3.74
N HIS A 235 -27.58 35.40 -4.54
CA HIS A 235 -28.57 34.33 -4.34
C HIS A 235 -27.93 33.02 -4.76
N THR A 236 -28.08 31.97 -3.95
CA THR A 236 -27.55 30.64 -4.23
C THR A 236 -28.70 29.66 -4.36
N LEU A 237 -28.81 29.05 -5.53
CA LEU A 237 -29.77 28.00 -5.80
C LEU A 237 -29.14 26.64 -5.55
N CYS A 238 -29.77 25.81 -4.72
CA CYS A 238 -29.31 24.45 -4.47
C CYS A 238 -30.34 23.44 -4.98
N LEU A 239 -29.92 22.64 -5.95
CA LEU A 239 -30.75 21.62 -6.58
C LEU A 239 -30.55 20.28 -5.85
N VAL A 240 -31.60 19.81 -5.18
CA VAL A 240 -31.59 18.60 -4.35
C VAL A 240 -32.19 17.43 -5.11
N SER A 241 -31.42 16.35 -5.22
CA SER A 241 -31.83 15.05 -5.77
C SER A 241 -31.23 13.90 -4.93
N ARG A 242 -31.71 12.68 -5.10
CA ARG A 242 -31.18 11.47 -4.45
C ARG A 242 -29.73 11.22 -4.85
N HIS A 243 -29.34 11.55 -6.08
CA HIS A 243 -27.95 11.46 -6.52
C HIS A 243 -27.08 12.50 -5.79
N TYR A 244 -27.58 13.73 -5.64
CA TYR A 244 -26.91 14.77 -4.87
C TYR A 244 -26.67 14.35 -3.42
N LEU A 245 -27.68 13.81 -2.74
CA LEU A 245 -27.58 13.37 -1.34
C LEU A 245 -26.54 12.25 -1.11
N ARG A 246 -26.31 11.40 -2.13
CA ARG A 246 -25.30 10.33 -2.08
C ARG A 246 -23.89 10.79 -2.46
N SER A 247 -23.74 12.00 -3.01
CA SER A 247 -22.46 12.53 -3.42
C SER A 247 -21.63 13.02 -2.23
N ASN A 248 -20.30 12.91 -2.35
CA ASN A 248 -19.38 13.48 -1.36
C ASN A 248 -19.44 15.03 -1.29
N TRP A 249 -20.05 15.67 -2.30
CA TRP A 249 -20.19 17.12 -2.41
C TRP A 249 -21.32 17.69 -1.55
N CYS A 250 -22.41 16.96 -1.36
CA CYS A 250 -23.57 17.45 -0.59
C CYS A 250 -23.18 17.86 0.84
N SER A 251 -22.32 17.08 1.51
CA SER A 251 -21.85 17.41 2.87
C SER A 251 -21.01 18.69 2.91
N LEU A 252 -20.16 18.90 1.89
CA LEU A 252 -19.29 20.06 1.78
C LEU A 252 -20.08 21.33 1.43
N GLU A 253 -20.91 21.29 0.39
CA GLU A 253 -21.75 22.42 -0.02
C GLU A 253 -22.71 22.84 1.11
N MET A 254 -23.33 21.87 1.81
CA MET A 254 -24.18 22.19 2.95
C MET A 254 -23.39 22.75 4.13
N LYS A 255 -22.12 22.35 4.32
CA LYS A 255 -21.25 22.95 5.35
C LYS A 255 -20.93 24.42 5.01
N LEU A 256 -20.57 24.70 3.76
CA LEU A 256 -20.24 26.05 3.30
C LEU A 256 -21.47 26.96 3.31
N ALA A 257 -22.60 26.48 2.81
CA ALA A 257 -23.85 27.24 2.77
C ALA A 257 -24.39 27.55 4.17
N THR A 258 -24.36 26.60 5.10
CA THR A 258 -24.79 26.85 6.49
C THR A 258 -23.85 27.76 7.26
N TYR A 259 -22.53 27.69 7.01
CA TYR A 259 -21.56 28.61 7.58
C TYR A 259 -21.84 30.05 7.15
N ARG A 260 -22.07 30.28 5.85
CA ARG A 260 -22.41 31.60 5.31
C ARG A 260 -23.71 32.16 5.91
N LEU A 261 -24.77 31.34 5.98
CA LEU A 261 -26.04 31.74 6.61
C LEU A 261 -25.86 32.18 8.08
N GLN A 262 -25.00 31.48 8.82
CA GLN A 262 -24.83 31.67 10.26
C GLN A 262 -23.89 32.84 10.60
N VAL A 263 -22.86 33.08 9.79
CA VAL A 263 -21.87 34.15 10.01
C VAL A 263 -22.29 35.47 9.37
N GLU A 264 -22.87 35.45 8.17
CA GLU A 264 -23.22 36.68 7.44
C GLU A 264 -24.66 37.14 7.67
N GLN A 265 -25.50 36.35 8.37
CA GLN A 265 -26.91 36.66 8.66
C GLN A 265 -27.75 37.01 7.39
N ARG A 266 -27.35 36.48 6.23
CA ARG A 266 -28.03 36.74 4.95
C ARG A 266 -28.74 35.50 4.44
N ASP A 267 -30.07 35.53 4.43
CA ASP A 267 -30.93 34.46 3.89
C ASP A 267 -30.90 34.42 2.35
N ILE A 268 -29.95 33.67 1.81
CA ILE A 268 -29.60 33.68 0.38
C ILE A 268 -29.72 32.30 -0.30
N LEU A 269 -29.95 31.23 0.49
CA LEU A 269 -30.03 29.86 -0.04
C LEU A 269 -31.48 29.45 -0.34
N LEU A 270 -31.77 29.14 -1.60
CA LEU A 270 -33.04 28.57 -2.02
C LEU A 270 -32.86 27.10 -2.43
N LEU A 271 -33.60 26.21 -1.77
CA LEU A 271 -33.58 24.77 -2.05
C LEU A 271 -34.65 24.43 -3.09
N ILE A 272 -34.28 23.74 -4.17
CA ILE A 272 -35.23 23.15 -5.13
C ILE A 272 -35.08 21.63 -5.14
N PHE A 273 -36.16 20.91 -4.86
CA PHE A 273 -36.20 19.46 -4.97
C PHE A 273 -36.60 19.06 -6.38
N LEU A 274 -35.70 18.41 -7.11
CA LEU A 274 -35.99 17.94 -8.48
C LEU A 274 -36.91 16.71 -8.49
N GLU A 275 -37.01 16.02 -7.35
CA GLU A 275 -37.79 14.81 -7.17
C GLU A 275 -38.27 14.67 -5.73
N LYS A 276 -39.30 13.87 -5.50
CA LYS A 276 -39.79 13.59 -4.14
C LYS A 276 -38.81 12.66 -3.41
N ILE A 277 -38.27 13.14 -2.29
CA ILE A 277 -37.31 12.39 -1.46
C ILE A 277 -37.96 12.02 -0.12
N PRO A 278 -37.92 10.73 0.30
CA PRO A 278 -38.48 10.30 1.57
C PRO A 278 -37.84 11.05 2.78
N PRO A 279 -38.64 11.49 3.78
CA PRO A 279 -38.13 12.19 4.97
C PRO A 279 -37.04 11.43 5.73
N LEU A 280 -37.10 10.09 5.73
CA LEU A 280 -36.10 9.24 6.36
C LEU A 280 -34.69 9.45 5.77
N GLN A 281 -34.58 9.58 4.44
CA GLN A 281 -33.31 9.84 3.77
C GLN A 281 -32.79 11.25 4.07
N LEU A 282 -33.69 12.22 4.17
CA LEU A 282 -33.32 13.60 4.53
C LEU A 282 -32.85 13.70 5.99
N SER A 283 -33.42 12.88 6.88
CA SER A 283 -33.07 12.87 8.30
C SER A 283 -31.63 12.43 8.58
N ALA A 284 -31.06 11.59 7.71
CA ALA A 284 -29.65 11.21 7.76
C ALA A 284 -28.70 12.41 7.54
N HIS A 285 -29.18 13.47 6.89
CA HIS A 285 -28.42 14.70 6.64
C HIS A 285 -28.90 15.83 7.56
N HIS A 286 -28.49 15.78 8.84
CA HIS A 286 -28.99 16.68 9.90
C HIS A 286 -28.94 18.19 9.54
N ARG A 287 -27.92 18.66 8.80
CA ARG A 287 -27.81 20.08 8.38
C ARG A 287 -28.87 20.47 7.35
N LEU A 288 -29.10 19.63 6.35
CA LEU A 288 -30.16 19.84 5.36
C LEU A 288 -31.54 19.75 6.02
N ALA A 289 -31.73 18.76 6.90
CA ALA A 289 -32.97 18.61 7.67
C ALA A 289 -33.27 19.85 8.55
N ARG A 290 -32.24 20.53 9.08
CA ARG A 290 -32.40 21.78 9.83
C ARG A 290 -32.84 22.94 8.93
N LEU A 291 -32.30 23.05 7.71
CA LEU A 291 -32.71 24.05 6.72
C LEU A 291 -34.13 23.82 6.19
N LEU A 292 -34.59 22.57 6.12
CA LEU A 292 -35.97 22.28 5.73
C LEU A 292 -37.00 22.77 6.76
N LYS A 293 -36.63 22.87 8.03
CA LYS A 293 -37.51 23.39 9.08
C LYS A 293 -37.81 24.89 8.93
N THR A 294 -36.97 25.64 8.21
CA THR A 294 -37.17 27.09 7.97
C THR A 294 -38.06 27.38 6.74
N ARG A 295 -38.64 26.34 6.11
CA ARG A 295 -39.72 26.39 5.10
C ARG A 295 -39.42 27.09 3.76
N THR A 296 -38.17 27.38 3.42
CA THR A 296 -37.81 28.02 2.14
C THR A 296 -37.30 27.00 1.10
N TYR A 297 -38.18 26.10 0.66
CA TYR A 297 -37.88 25.19 -0.45
C TYR A 297 -39.03 25.14 -1.47
N LEU A 298 -38.68 24.79 -2.70
CA LEU A 298 -39.63 24.57 -3.79
C LEU A 298 -39.48 23.13 -4.30
N ASP A 299 -40.60 22.51 -4.61
CA ASP A 299 -40.61 21.22 -5.29
C ASP A 299 -40.79 21.43 -6.78
N TRP A 300 -39.97 20.76 -7.59
CA TRP A 300 -40.11 20.74 -9.03
C TRP A 300 -41.37 19.95 -9.42
N PRO A 301 -42.34 20.56 -10.11
CA PRO A 301 -43.57 19.88 -10.49
C PRO A 301 -43.29 18.79 -11.53
N GLN A 302 -43.84 17.61 -11.29
CA GLN A 302 -43.75 16.49 -12.23
C GLN A 302 -44.75 16.63 -13.38
N ASP A 303 -45.80 17.42 -13.19
CA ASP A 303 -46.80 17.76 -14.20
C ASP A 303 -46.31 18.94 -15.08
N PRO A 304 -46.11 18.75 -16.40
CA PRO A 304 -45.65 19.80 -17.30
C PRO A 304 -46.52 21.06 -17.30
N HIS A 305 -47.82 20.94 -17.04
CA HIS A 305 -48.74 22.08 -17.01
C HIS A 305 -48.49 23.01 -15.82
N GLN A 306 -47.79 22.54 -14.78
CA GLN A 306 -47.47 23.31 -13.58
C GLN A 306 -46.08 23.95 -13.62
N HIS A 307 -45.30 23.71 -14.68
CA HIS A 307 -43.94 24.26 -14.84
C HIS A 307 -43.95 25.78 -14.89
N GLN A 308 -44.92 26.39 -15.59
CA GLN A 308 -45.03 27.84 -15.69
C GLN A 308 -45.25 28.49 -14.31
N ALA A 309 -46.17 27.93 -13.53
CA ALA A 309 -46.46 28.41 -12.17
C ALA A 309 -45.26 28.26 -11.22
N PHE A 310 -44.44 27.21 -11.40
CA PHE A 310 -43.18 27.06 -10.66
C PHE A 310 -42.20 28.18 -10.99
N TRP A 311 -42.00 28.49 -12.28
CA TRP A 311 -41.10 29.57 -12.70
C TRP A 311 -41.57 30.92 -12.19
N ASP A 312 -42.87 31.22 -12.28
CA ASP A 312 -43.44 32.47 -11.76
C ASP A 312 -43.18 32.62 -10.25
N ARG A 313 -43.34 31.52 -9.49
CA ARG A 313 -43.07 31.51 -8.04
C ARG A 313 -41.60 31.65 -7.70
N LEU A 314 -40.71 31.02 -8.49
CA LEU A 314 -39.27 31.16 -8.34
C LEU A 314 -38.82 32.60 -8.60
N TRP A 315 -39.36 33.22 -9.65
CA TRP A 315 -39.08 34.63 -10.00
C TRP A 315 -39.59 35.60 -8.93
N GLN A 316 -40.78 35.38 -8.37
CA GLN A 316 -41.29 36.20 -7.27
C GLN A 316 -40.42 36.12 -6.02
N LEU A 317 -39.93 34.93 -5.66
CA LEU A 317 -39.02 34.75 -4.52
C LEU A 317 -37.66 35.43 -4.73
N HIS A 318 -37.21 35.52 -5.99
CA HIS A 318 -35.93 36.14 -6.36
C HIS A 318 -35.99 37.68 -6.37
N PHE A 319 -37.15 38.28 -6.67
CA PHE A 319 -37.26 39.74 -6.81
C PHE A 319 -37.87 40.48 -5.61
N VAL A 320 -38.62 39.81 -4.72
CA VAL A 320 -39.27 40.50 -3.58
C VAL A 320 -38.31 40.76 -2.40
N LYS A 321 -37.21 40.01 -2.25
CA LYS A 321 -36.21 40.25 -1.19
C LYS A 321 -35.11 41.26 -1.55
N GLY A 322 -35.13 41.83 -2.77
CA GLY A 322 -34.14 42.80 -3.24
C GLY A 322 -34.54 44.27 -3.07
N ALA A 323 -35.70 44.56 -2.47
CA ALA A 323 -36.21 45.91 -2.24
C ALA A 323 -36.44 46.14 -0.73
N ALA A 324 -35.36 46.26 0.03
CA ALA A 324 -35.31 46.92 1.33
C ALA A 324 -33.89 47.42 1.58
#